data_AF-A0A258GCT4-F1
#
_entry.id   AF-A0A258GCT4-F1
#
_cell.length_a   1.000
_cell.length_b   1.000
_cell.length_c   1.000
_cell.angle_alpha   90.00
_cell.angle_beta   90.00
_cell.angle_gamma   90.00
#
_symmetry.space_group_name_H-M   'P 1'
#
loop_
_entity.id
_entity.type
_entity.pdbx_description
1 polymer ?
#
loop_
_entity_poly.entity_id
_entity_poly.type
_entity_poly.pdbx_seq_one_letter_code
_entity_poly.pdbx_strand_id
1 'polypeptide(L)'
;MSDEYGTSDFIGRIRQRQPERAAEPPRRKPAVRRSFVVSITRDGKATEDLVFDRAPTIGEIAVRAGTGAYILSIDLIKHPAEAQLAAE
;
A
#
# COMPACT_ATOMS: atom_id res chain seq x y z
N MET A 1 50.81 17.81 41.70
CA MET A 1 50.67 16.40 41.31
C MET A 1 49.40 16.31 40.51
N SER A 2 49.54 16.08 39.22
CA SER A 2 48.51 16.22 38.20
C SER A 2 48.39 14.85 37.54
N ASP A 3 47.25 14.19 37.67
CA ASP A 3 46.87 13.00 36.91
C ASP A 3 45.41 13.22 36.47
N GLU A 4 45.20 13.64 35.22
CA GLU A 4 44.87 12.79 34.07
C GLU A 4 43.58 11.97 34.24
N TYR A 5 42.44 12.67 34.23
CA TYR A 5 41.17 12.06 33.85
C TYR A 5 41.05 12.08 32.31
N GLY A 6 41.57 11.03 31.69
CA GLY A 6 41.37 10.71 30.28
C GLY A 6 39.88 10.53 29.98
N THR A 7 39.25 11.59 29.47
CA THR A 7 37.87 11.55 28.98
C THR A 7 37.88 10.76 27.67
N SER A 8 37.63 9.45 27.77
CA SER A 8 37.51 8.57 26.62
C SER A 8 36.27 8.97 25.81
N ASP A 9 36.49 9.70 24.72
CA ASP A 9 35.45 10.17 23.81
C ASP A 9 34.94 9.02 22.91
N PHE A 10 34.34 8.03 23.57
CA PHE A 10 33.72 6.86 22.96
C PHE A 10 32.57 7.26 22.04
N ILE A 11 31.84 8.32 22.41
CA ILE A 11 30.68 8.81 21.65
C ILE A 11 31.12 9.49 20.34
N GLY A 12 32.26 10.21 20.33
CA GLY A 12 32.84 10.76 19.11
C GLY A 12 33.22 9.70 18.07
N ARG A 13 33.78 8.56 18.52
CA ARG A 13 34.18 7.45 17.63
C ARG A 13 33.03 6.71 16.97
N ILE A 14 31.85 6.63 17.60
CA ILE A 14 30.68 5.97 17.00
C ILE A 14 30.10 6.81 15.85
N ARG A 15 30.15 8.15 15.97
CA ARG A 15 29.62 9.04 14.92
C ARG A 15 30.41 9.02 13.62
N GLN A 16 31.70 8.65 13.65
CA GLN A 16 32.57 8.63 12.46
C GLN A 16 32.48 7.35 11.61
N ARG A 17 31.76 6.31 12.05
CA ARG A 17 31.69 5.02 11.33
C ARG A 17 30.43 4.80 10.48
N GLN A 18 29.54 5.77 10.38
CA GLN A 18 28.52 5.77 9.34
C GLN A 18 29.01 6.65 8.20
N PRO A 19 29.61 6.09 7.13
CA PRO A 19 29.64 6.81 5.88
C PRO A 19 28.18 7.13 5.53
N GLU A 20 27.91 8.41 5.29
CA GLU A 20 26.73 8.90 4.60
C GLU A 20 26.67 8.19 3.24
N ARG A 21 26.13 6.97 3.25
CA ARG A 21 25.61 6.36 2.04
C ARG A 21 24.36 7.15 1.76
N ALA A 22 24.51 8.24 1.01
CA ALA A 22 23.41 8.90 0.33
C ALA A 22 22.66 7.78 -0.40
N ALA A 23 21.61 7.29 0.23
CA ALA A 23 20.74 6.29 -0.35
C ALA A 23 20.15 6.99 -1.56
N GLU A 24 20.56 6.56 -2.75
CA GLU A 24 19.83 6.83 -3.98
C GLU A 24 18.34 6.72 -3.64
N PRO A 25 17.52 7.75 -3.92
CA PRO A 25 16.11 7.67 -3.62
C PRO A 25 15.59 6.40 -4.31
N PRO A 26 14.91 5.50 -3.58
CA PRO A 26 14.49 4.22 -4.15
C PRO A 26 13.74 4.54 -5.44
N ARG A 27 14.26 4.06 -6.58
CA ARG A 27 13.59 4.17 -7.87
C ARG A 27 12.16 3.69 -7.64
N ARG A 28 11.20 4.62 -7.64
CA ARG A 28 9.80 4.32 -7.37
C ARG A 28 9.35 3.37 -8.46
N LYS A 29 9.35 2.07 -8.18
CA LYS A 29 8.75 1.08 -9.07
C LYS A 29 7.30 1.55 -9.29
N PRO A 30 6.79 1.54 -10.53
CA PRO A 30 5.41 1.94 -10.78
C PRO A 30 4.51 1.11 -9.85
N ALA A 31 3.71 1.80 -9.04
CA ALA A 31 2.84 1.14 -8.10
C ALA A 31 1.85 0.29 -8.90
N VAL A 32 1.86 -1.03 -8.66
CA VAL A 32 0.90 -1.95 -9.30
C VAL A 32 -0.50 -1.48 -8.92
N ARG A 33 -1.25 -0.95 -9.90
CA ARG A 33 -2.64 -0.53 -9.68
C ARG A 33 -3.46 -1.79 -9.41
N ARG A 34 -4.32 -1.70 -8.39
CA ARG A 34 -5.20 -2.80 -8.00
C ARG A 34 -6.63 -2.29 -8.02
N SER A 35 -7.54 -3.14 -8.47
CA SER A 35 -8.98 -2.89 -8.40
C SER A 35 -9.64 -4.06 -7.68
N PHE A 36 -10.70 -3.78 -6.95
CA PHE A 36 -11.49 -4.76 -6.23
C PHE A 36 -12.88 -4.77 -6.86
N VAL A 37 -13.38 -5.96 -7.18
CA VAL A 37 -14.72 -6.14 -7.73
C VAL A 37 -15.55 -6.85 -6.68
N VAL A 38 -16.65 -6.23 -6.28
CA VAL A 38 -17.60 -6.82 -5.34
C VAL A 38 -18.85 -7.16 -6.13
N SER A 39 -19.07 -8.46 -6.35
CA SER A 39 -20.28 -8.95 -7.00
C SER A 39 -21.39 -9.10 -5.97
N ILE A 40 -22.53 -8.48 -6.24
CA ILE A 40 -23.70 -8.47 -5.35
C ILE A 40 -24.94 -8.97 -6.07
N THR A 41 -25.95 -9.36 -5.29
CA THR A 41 -27.32 -9.59 -5.78
C THR A 41 -28.33 -9.00 -4.80
N ARG A 42 -29.47 -8.53 -5.30
CA ARG A 42 -30.58 -8.01 -4.47
C ARG A 42 -31.77 -8.95 -4.41
N ASP A 43 -31.92 -9.79 -5.42
CA ASP A 43 -33.07 -10.67 -5.64
C ASP A 43 -32.68 -12.16 -5.74
N GLY A 44 -31.39 -12.46 -5.63
CA GLY A 44 -30.85 -13.81 -5.78
C GLY A 44 -30.81 -14.31 -7.23
N LYS A 45 -31.08 -13.45 -8.22
CA LYS A 45 -31.12 -13.79 -9.65
C LYS A 45 -30.18 -12.93 -10.47
N ALA A 46 -30.29 -11.61 -10.32
CA ALA A 46 -29.44 -10.65 -11.02
C ALA A 46 -28.18 -10.39 -10.22
N THR A 47 -27.03 -10.41 -10.91
CA THR A 47 -25.72 -10.06 -10.35
C THR A 47 -25.29 -8.69 -10.86
N GLU A 48 -24.76 -7.87 -9.96
CA GLU A 48 -24.21 -6.54 -10.24
C GLU A 48 -22.78 -6.47 -9.68
N ASP A 49 -21.87 -5.86 -10.43
CA ASP A 49 -20.46 -5.71 -10.04
C ASP A 49 -20.15 -4.27 -9.62
N LEU A 50 -19.64 -4.11 -8.40
CA LEU A 50 -19.17 -2.82 -7.89
C LEU A 50 -17.64 -2.77 -7.90
N VAL A 51 -17.07 -1.80 -8.62
CA VAL A 51 -15.62 -1.64 -8.76
C VAL A 51 -15.08 -0.59 -7.79
N PHE A 52 -13.99 -0.93 -7.11
CA PHE A 52 -13.27 -0.07 -6.17
C PHE A 52 -11.77 -0.01 -6.51
N ASP A 53 -11.18 1.19 -6.54
CA ASP A 53 -9.74 1.39 -6.79
C ASP A 53 -8.85 1.13 -5.56
N ARG A 54 -9.46 0.88 -4.40
CA ARG A 54 -8.81 0.48 -3.15
C ARG A 54 -9.61 -0.63 -2.49
N ALA A 55 -9.00 -1.33 -1.55
CA ALA A 55 -9.69 -2.35 -0.78
C ALA A 55 -10.89 -1.70 -0.06
N PRO A 56 -12.13 -2.09 -0.37
CA PRO A 56 -13.30 -1.47 0.24
C PRO A 56 -13.52 -2.00 1.65
N THR A 57 -13.96 -1.12 2.54
CA THR A 57 -14.53 -1.51 3.83
C THR A 57 -15.97 -1.98 3.67
N ILE A 58 -16.48 -2.74 4.64
CA ILE A 58 -17.89 -3.19 4.65
C ILE A 58 -18.85 -1.98 4.57
N GLY A 59 -18.53 -0.88 5.27
CA GLY A 59 -19.34 0.33 5.24
C GLY A 59 -19.39 0.98 3.85
N GLU A 60 -18.26 1.05 3.14
CA GLU A 60 -18.22 1.58 1.77
C GLU A 60 -18.99 0.71 0.78
N ILE A 61 -18.95 -0.62 0.96
CA ILE A 61 -19.79 -1.55 0.19
C ILE A 61 -21.26 -1.26 0.49
N ALA A 62 -21.65 -1.17 1.76
CA ALA A 62 -23.03 -0.92 2.15
C ALA A 62 -23.57 0.45 1.66
N VAL A 63 -22.72 1.48 1.58
CA VAL A 63 -23.12 2.79 1.04
C VAL A 63 -23.45 2.72 -0.46
N ARG A 64 -22.70 1.94 -1.25
CA ARG A 64 -22.97 1.78 -2.70
C ARG A 64 -24.04 0.73 -2.98
N ALA A 65 -23.97 -0.41 -2.33
CA ALA A 65 -24.87 -1.54 -2.54
C ALA A 65 -26.21 -1.36 -1.80
N GLY A 66 -26.28 -0.54 -0.76
CA GLY A 66 -27.41 -0.53 0.17
C GLY A 66 -27.40 -1.75 1.10
N THR A 67 -28.10 -1.65 2.23
CA THR A 67 -28.07 -2.67 3.30
C THR A 67 -28.87 -3.94 3.00
N GLY A 68 -29.65 -3.94 1.91
CA GLY A 68 -30.47 -5.10 1.49
C GLY A 68 -29.83 -5.98 0.42
N ALA A 69 -28.60 -5.68 -0.02
CA ALA A 69 -27.89 -6.49 -1.01
C ALA A 69 -27.09 -7.62 -0.35
N TYR A 70 -27.04 -8.77 -1.00
CA TYR A 70 -26.17 -9.90 -0.64
C TYR A 70 -24.86 -9.81 -1.42
N ILE A 71 -23.74 -10.05 -0.75
CA ILE A 71 -22.42 -10.14 -1.39
C ILE A 71 -22.18 -11.59 -1.80
N LEU A 72 -21.82 -11.78 -3.07
CA LEU A 72 -21.53 -13.10 -3.65
C LEU A 72 -20.02 -13.38 -3.66
N SER A 73 -19.21 -12.42 -4.10
CA SER A 73 -17.75 -12.53 -4.13
C SER A 73 -17.07 -11.17 -3.95
N ILE A 74 -15.80 -11.20 -3.58
CA ILE A 74 -14.90 -10.05 -3.59
C ILE A 74 -13.59 -10.48 -4.27
N ASP A 75 -13.36 -9.95 -5.46
CA ASP A 75 -12.24 -10.31 -6.32
C ASP A 75 -11.21 -9.17 -6.38
N LEU A 76 -9.93 -9.54 -6.50
CA LEU A 76 -8.81 -8.60 -6.66
C LEU A 76 -8.24 -8.72 -8.07
N ILE A 77 -8.27 -7.61 -8.81
CA ILE A 77 -7.63 -7.47 -10.12
C ILE A 77 -6.31 -6.71 -9.93
N LYS A 78 -5.21 -7.34 -10.34
CA LYS A 78 -3.89 -6.71 -10.41
C LYS A 78 -3.66 -6.22 -11.84
N HIS A 79 -3.44 -4.93 -12.03
CA HIS A 79 -3.12 -4.36 -13.33
C HIS A 79 -1.61 -4.31 -13.50
N PRO A 80 -1.02 -5.07 -14.45
CA PRO A 80 0.41 -4.98 -14.72
C PRO A 80 0.76 -3.61 -15.29
N ALA A 81 1.96 -3.12 -15.00
CA ALA A 81 2.40 -1.79 -15.42
C ALA A 81 2.40 -1.62 -16.96
N GLU A 82 2.59 -2.70 -17.71
CA GLU A 82 2.56 -2.69 -19.18
C GLU A 82 1.18 -2.40 -19.77
N ALA A 83 0.10 -2.69 -19.05
CA ALA A 83 -1.27 -2.40 -19.51
C ALA A 83 -1.58 -0.89 -19.54
N GLN A 84 -0.77 -0.06 -18.87
CA GLN A 84 -0.93 1.40 -18.90
C GLN A 84 -0.36 2.03 -20.17
N LEU A 85 0.64 1.41 -20.80
CA LEU A 85 1.30 1.92 -22.01
C LEU A 85 0.51 1.64 -23.30
N ALA A 86 -0.44 0.71 -23.28
CA ALA A 86 -1.23 0.33 -24.45
C ALA A 86 -2.60 1.05 -24.53
N ALA A 87 -2.93 1.88 -23.54
CA ALA A 87 -4.22 2.58 -23.44
C ALA A 87 -4.10 4.11 -23.65
N GLU A 88 -2.90 4.60 -24.02
CA GLU A 88 -2.64 5.99 -24.39
C GLU A 88 -2.53 6.15 -25.91
#